data_AF-A0A7T4UK52-F1
#
_entry.id   AF-A0A7T4UK52-F1
#
_cell.length_a   1.000
_cell.length_b   1.000
_cell.length_c   1.000
_cell.angle_alpha   90.00
_cell.angle_beta   90.00
_cell.angle_gamma   90.00
#
_symmetry.space_group_name_H-M   'P 1'
#
loop_
_entity.id
_entity.type
_entity.pdbx_description
1 polymer ?
#
loop_
_entity_poly.entity_id
_entity_poly.type
_entity_poly.pdbx_seq_one_letter_code
_entity_poly.pdbx_strand_id
1 'polypeptide(L)' 'MTPGRQRGYIIYFSQPKVAQTRIGRIEKYRQQIINGIGLNDKYSSK' A
#
# COMPACT_ATOMS: atom_id res chain seq x y z
N MET A 1 6.03 -4.88 -9.33
CA MET A 1 6.15 -3.82 -8.31
C MET A 1 7.58 -3.80 -7.80
N THR A 2 8.27 -2.64 -7.75
CA THR A 2 9.66 -2.57 -7.28
C THR A 2 9.74 -2.75 -5.75
N PRO A 3 10.89 -3.18 -5.20
CA PRO A 3 11.06 -3.34 -3.74
C PRO A 3 10.74 -2.07 -2.94
N GLY A 4 11.04 -0.88 -3.50
CA GLY A 4 10.69 0.41 -2.90
C GLY A 4 9.19 0.62 -2.77
N ARG A 5 8.42 0.29 -3.81
CA ARG A 5 6.95 0.39 -3.80
C ARG A 5 6.31 -0.59 -2.81
N GLN A 6 6.87 -1.80 -2.66
CA GLN A 6 6.44 -2.78 -1.66
C GLN A 6 6.67 -2.29 -0.23
N ARG A 7 7.84 -1.72 0.06
CA ARG A 7 8.16 -1.18 1.39
C ARG A 7 7.16 -0.12 1.85
N GLY A 8 6.69 0.75 0.95
CA GLY A 8 5.66 1.74 1.27
C GLY A 8 4.36 1.12 1.78
N TYR A 9 3.86 0.06 1.11
CA TYR A 9 2.68 -0.67 1.56
C TYR A 9 2.90 -1.40 2.89
N ILE A 10 4.06 -2.03 3.08
CA ILE A 10 4.39 -2.74 4.32
C ILE A 10 4.36 -1.77 5.51
N ILE A 11 5.00 -0.61 5.39
CA ILE A 11 5.00 0.41 6.45
C ILE A 11 3.57 0.88 6.72
N TYR A 12 2.80 1.19 5.68
CA TYR A 12 1.42 1.67 5.80
C TYR A 12 0.47 0.64 6.45
N PHE A 13 0.62 -0.65 6.16
CA PHE A 13 -0.21 -1.71 6.75
C PHE A 13 0.21 -2.07 8.18
N SER A 14 1.47 -1.82 8.55
CA SER A 14 1.98 -2.05 9.91
C SER A 14 1.63 -0.94 10.90
N GLN A 15 1.25 0.26 10.44
CA GLN A 15 0.87 1.40 11.30
C GLN A 15 -0.31 1.12 12.26
N PRO A 16 -1.47 0.59 11.82
CA PRO A 16 -2.60 0.38 12.72
C PRO A 16 -2.35 -0.77 13.69
N LYS A 17 -2.71 -0.54 14.96
CA LYS A 17 -2.66 -1.55 16.03
C LYS A 17 -3.80 -2.58 15.92
N VAL A 18 -4.94 -2.18 15.35
CA VAL A 18 -6.13 -3.02 15.22
C VAL A 18 -6.06 -3.84 13.93
N ALA A 19 -6.25 -5.16 14.05
CA ALA A 19 -6.17 -6.09 12.93
C ALA A 19 -7.22 -5.78 11.84
N GLN A 20 -8.45 -5.45 12.22
CA GLN A 20 -9.51 -5.10 11.27
C GLN A 20 -9.13 -3.89 10.39
N THR A 21 -8.49 -2.87 10.97
CA THR A 21 -8.00 -1.70 10.22
C THR A 21 -6.89 -2.07 9.26
N ARG A 22 -6.01 -3.01 9.64
CA ARG A 22 -4.96 -3.54 8.74
C ARG A 22 -5.59 -4.27 7.55
N ILE A 23 -6.56 -5.15 7.79
CA ILE A 23 -7.27 -5.90 6.74
C ILE A 23 -8.00 -4.93 5.80
N GLY A 24 -8.74 -3.97 6.33
CA GLY A 24 -9.44 -2.97 5.51
C GLY A 24 -8.50 -2.12 4.65
N ARG A 25 -7.29 -1.78 5.14
CA ARG A 25 -6.26 -1.13 4.31
C ARG A 25 -5.77 -2.06 3.20
N ILE A 26 -5.51 -3.33 3.47
CA ILE A 26 -5.08 -4.29 2.44
C ILE A 26 -6.15 -4.43 1.35
N GLU A 27 -7.41 -4.61 1.73
CA GLU A 27 -8.53 -4.75 0.77
C GLU A 27 -8.69 -3.51 -0.10
N LYS A 28 -8.64 -2.32 0.50
CA LYS A 28 -8.74 -1.04 -0.22
C LYS A 28 -7.67 -0.87 -1.31
N TYR A 29 -6.45 -1.36 -1.06
CA TYR A 29 -5.32 -1.19 -1.98
C TYR A 29 -5.00 -2.44 -2.81
N ARG A 30 -5.78 -3.52 -2.70
CA ARG A 30 -5.57 -4.80 -3.40
C ARG A 30 -5.39 -4.61 -4.92
N GLN A 31 -6.29 -3.86 -5.55
CA GLN A 31 -6.23 -3.61 -7.00
C GLN A 31 -4.97 -2.85 -7.42
N GLN A 32 -4.52 -1.88 -6.61
CA GLN A 32 -3.31 -1.11 -6.91
C GLN A 32 -2.05 -1.99 -6.81
N ILE A 33 -1.99 -2.88 -5.81
CA ILE A 33 -0.87 -3.82 -5.64
C ILE A 33 -0.79 -4.77 -6.84
N ILE A 34 -1.93 -5.31 -7.31
CA ILE A 34 -2.01 -6.18 -8.48
C ILE A 34 -1.57 -5.42 -9.74
N ASN A 35 -2.00 -4.17 -9.90
CA ASN A 35 -1.62 -3.31 -11.02
C ASN A 35 -0.18 -2.76 -10.91
N GLY A 36 0.58 -3.12 -9.86
CA GLY A 36 1.96 -2.67 -9.67
C GLY A 36 2.11 -1.19 -9.31
N ILE A 37 1.01 -0.53 -8.90
CA ILE A 37 0.94 0.88 -8.51
C ILE A 37 1.33 1.00 -7.03
N GLY A 38 2.43 1.71 -6.78
CA GLY A 38 2.91 2.04 -5.44
C GLY A 38 1.97 2.99 -4.70
N LEU A 39 2.01 2.94 -3.37
CA LEU A 39 1.16 3.76 -2.49
C LEU A 39 1.23 5.27 -2.81
N ASN A 40 2.41 5.75 -3.20
CA ASN A 40 2.69 7.17 -3.49
C ASN A 40 2.84 7.48 -4.99
N ASP A 41 2.60 6.52 -5.88
CA ASP A 41 2.84 6.70 -7.32
C ASP A 41 2.01 7.85 -7.91
N LYS A 42 0.82 8.13 -7.35
CA LYS A 42 -0.05 9.23 -7.79
C LYS A 42 0.54 10.63 -7.57
N TYR A 43 1.53 10.76 -6.69
CA TYR A 43 2.18 12.04 -6.38
C TYR A 43 3.48 12.26 -7.16
N SER A 44 3.94 11.25 -7.92
CA SER A 44 5.21 11.29 -8.66
C SER A 44 5.08 11.89 -10.07
N SER A 45 3.88 12.32 -10.48
CA SER A 45 3.68 13.02 -11.76
C SER A 45 4.04 14.50 -11.58
N LYS A 46 5.34 14.80 -11.61
CA LYS A 46 5.88 16.15 -11.83
C LYS A 46 7.01 16.06 -12.84
#